data_AF-D0KVY7-F1
#
_entry.id   AF-D0KVY7-F1
#
_cell.length_a   1.000
_cell.length_b   1.000
_cell.length_c   1.000
_cell.angle_alpha   90.00
_cell.angle_beta   90.00
_cell.angle_gamma   90.00
#
_symmetry.space_group_name_H-M   'P 1'
#
loop_
_entity.id
_entity.type
_entity.pdbx_description
1 polymer ?
#
loop_
_entity_poly.entity_id
_entity_poly.type
_entity_poly.pdbx_seq_one_letter_code
_entity_poly.pdbx_strand_id
1 'polypeptide(L)'
;MSVGLQIDLVGWFALALILAALYGLNSEKGERSGNTTWHKPAIGLLSAALLLMLLSVLWTSDGSNVPLAIVMVLLGIVAAPLSSRYRSSRYRDARGSSPQRTLREGILSGLSLITIGTGLSVALLGLTGWFDMDRDAFTWDIRLVSVSSEFIGVWTFAAGLMLWLRLNDYLPQSSPGRNQKRVGLAVLALAVVLSGLSVLFPAYASALMIVVAVLALELGALSALGVAETRVARVLGQHTGLIGAAIAMLGYVQASLFLLSMGGLIVAAAIHYLRGAMAFNQARRRRTDF
;
A
#
# COMPACT_ATOMS: atom_id res chain seq x y z
N MET A 1 20.48 19.35 8.68
CA MET A 1 20.90 18.00 8.24
C MET A 1 21.01 17.01 9.42
N SER A 2 20.06 16.99 10.38
CA SER A 2 20.08 16.11 11.57
C SER A 2 18.88 15.16 11.67
N VAL A 3 17.78 15.46 10.96
CA VAL A 3 16.50 14.73 11.09
C VAL A 3 16.55 13.35 10.43
N GLY A 4 17.11 13.23 9.21
CA GLY A 4 17.21 11.95 8.50
C GLY A 4 18.06 10.90 9.24
N LEU A 5 19.14 11.32 9.90
CA LEU A 5 20.03 10.44 10.66
C LEU A 5 19.36 9.92 11.95
N GLN A 6 18.50 10.73 12.57
CA GLN A 6 17.72 10.36 13.74
C GLN A 6 16.56 9.41 13.40
N ILE A 7 15.85 9.68 12.29
CA ILE A 7 14.81 8.78 11.75
C ILE A 7 15.43 7.43 11.39
N ASP A 8 16.60 7.43 10.76
CA ASP A 8 17.29 6.19 10.41
C ASP A 8 17.72 5.40 11.66
N LEU A 9 18.24 6.07 12.70
CA LEU A 9 18.68 5.38 13.91
C LEU A 9 17.53 4.61 14.58
N VAL A 10 16.38 5.27 14.79
CA VAL A 10 15.18 4.62 15.36
C VAL A 10 14.55 3.64 14.36
N GLY A 11 14.61 3.98 13.08
CA GLY A 11 14.14 3.16 11.98
C GLY A 11 14.84 1.80 11.91
N TRP A 12 16.15 1.72 12.17
CA TRP A 12 16.87 0.44 12.19
C TRP A 12 16.39 -0.50 13.31
N PHE A 13 16.09 0.03 14.50
CA PHE A 13 15.50 -0.76 15.58
C PHE A 13 14.09 -1.23 15.23
N ALA A 14 13.26 -0.35 14.65
CA ALA A 14 11.94 -0.71 14.17
C ALA A 14 12.01 -1.80 13.08
N LEU A 15 12.95 -1.68 12.13
CA LEU A 15 13.18 -2.65 11.07
C LEU A 15 13.60 -4.02 11.64
N ALA A 16 14.51 -4.05 12.62
CA ALA A 16 14.93 -5.29 13.27
C ALA A 16 13.75 -5.99 13.95
N LEU A 17 12.89 -5.24 14.64
CA LEU A 17 11.67 -5.77 15.27
C LEU A 17 10.66 -6.28 14.22
N ILE A 18 10.49 -5.56 13.11
CA ILE A 18 9.62 -5.99 11.99
C ILE A 18 10.15 -7.29 11.38
N LEU A 19 11.46 -7.40 11.12
CA LEU A 19 12.07 -8.60 10.58
C LEU A 19 11.95 -9.79 11.55
N ALA A 20 12.20 -9.58 12.84
CA ALA A 20 12.02 -10.60 13.86
C ALA A 20 10.56 -11.06 13.97
N ALA A 21 9.61 -10.13 13.88
CA ALA A 21 8.18 -10.44 13.86
C ALA A 21 7.79 -11.23 12.60
N LEU A 22 8.24 -10.80 11.41
CA LEU A 22 7.97 -11.48 10.15
C LEU A 22 8.56 -12.90 10.14
N TYR A 23 9.77 -13.08 10.67
CA TYR A 23 10.39 -14.40 10.85
C TYR A 23 9.56 -15.28 11.78
N GLY A 24 9.11 -14.74 12.92
CA GLY A 24 8.24 -15.44 13.86
C GLY A 24 6.88 -15.84 13.26
N LEU A 25 6.32 -15.01 12.37
CA LEU A 25 5.06 -15.30 11.67
C LEU A 25 5.21 -16.32 10.52
N ASN A 26 6.39 -16.40 9.90
CA ASN A 26 6.66 -17.26 8.74
C ASN A 26 7.31 -18.60 9.10
N SER A 27 7.59 -18.85 10.39
CA SER A 27 8.24 -20.09 10.84
C SER A 27 7.25 -21.27 10.78
N GLU A 28 7.50 -22.23 9.86
CA GLU A 28 6.81 -23.52 9.73
C GLU A 28 6.70 -24.32 11.05
N LYS A 29 7.54 -24.03 12.06
CA LYS A 29 7.45 -24.67 13.39
C LYS A 29 6.14 -24.38 14.12
N GLY A 30 5.40 -23.31 13.76
CA GLY A 30 4.08 -23.03 14.31
C GLY A 30 2.96 -23.86 13.68
N GLU A 31 3.05 -24.14 12.38
CA GLU A 31 2.01 -24.90 11.64
C GLU A 31 2.08 -26.40 11.89
N ARG A 32 3.28 -26.98 12.08
CA ARG A 32 3.44 -28.43 12.31
C ARG A 32 3.26 -28.88 13.76
N SER A 33 3.39 -27.97 14.74
CA SER A 33 3.38 -28.33 16.17
C SER A 33 2.05 -28.01 16.88
N GLY A 34 1.08 -27.36 16.22
CA GLY A 34 -0.16 -26.91 16.87
C GLY A 34 0.03 -25.87 17.99
N ASN A 35 1.28 -25.46 18.26
CA ASN A 35 1.61 -24.49 19.30
C ASN A 35 1.87 -23.12 18.66
N THR A 36 0.85 -22.26 18.75
CA THR A 36 0.80 -20.88 18.22
C THR A 36 1.61 -19.88 19.05
N THR A 37 2.66 -20.34 19.74
CA THR A 37 3.43 -19.57 20.72
C THR A 37 4.14 -18.35 20.13
N TRP A 38 4.34 -18.30 18.81
CA TRP A 38 5.04 -17.21 18.12
C TRP A 38 4.14 -16.10 17.57
N HIS A 39 2.81 -16.29 17.46
CA HIS A 39 1.93 -15.24 16.93
C HIS A 39 1.75 -14.08 17.92
N LYS A 40 1.54 -14.38 19.21
CA LYS A 40 1.42 -13.36 20.27
C LYS A 40 2.68 -12.48 20.39
N PRO A 41 3.90 -13.04 20.50
CA PRO A 41 5.11 -12.22 20.57
C PRO A 41 5.39 -11.50 19.25
N ALA A 42 5.09 -12.08 18.08
CA ALA A 42 5.27 -11.38 16.81
C ALA A 42 4.33 -10.16 16.67
N ILE A 43 3.07 -10.28 17.11
CA ILE A 43 2.15 -9.13 17.19
C ILE A 43 2.67 -8.09 18.17
N GLY A 44 3.22 -8.52 19.32
CA GLY A 44 3.88 -7.64 20.28
C GLY A 44 5.07 -6.88 19.69
N LEU A 45 5.94 -7.56 18.93
CA LEU A 45 7.08 -6.96 18.23
C LEU A 45 6.64 -5.95 17.16
N LEU A 46 5.58 -6.26 16.39
CA LEU A 46 4.99 -5.31 15.43
C LEU A 46 4.42 -4.08 16.13
N SER A 47 3.78 -4.28 17.28
CA SER A 47 3.20 -3.18 18.07
C SER A 47 4.31 -2.30 18.68
N ALA A 48 5.39 -2.91 19.16
CA ALA A 48 6.57 -2.20 19.63
C ALA A 48 7.28 -1.42 18.51
N ALA A 49 7.41 -2.01 17.31
CA ALA A 49 7.96 -1.32 16.15
C ALA A 49 7.11 -0.11 15.74
N LEU A 50 5.78 -0.25 15.74
CA LEU A 50 4.85 0.86 15.48
C LEU A 50 4.98 1.97 16.53
N LEU A 51 5.08 1.62 17.81
CA LEU A 51 5.29 2.59 18.89
C LEU A 51 6.63 3.33 18.75
N LEU A 52 7.70 2.62 18.39
CA LEU A 52 9.01 3.23 18.15
C LEU A 52 8.99 4.19 16.96
N MET A 53 8.36 3.79 15.86
CA MET A 53 8.17 4.68 14.69
C MET A 53 7.33 5.90 15.07
N LEU A 54 6.27 5.71 15.85
CA LEU A 54 5.42 6.81 16.33
C LEU A 54 6.21 7.78 17.22
N LEU A 55 6.95 7.27 18.20
CA LEU A 55 7.83 8.07 19.06
C LEU A 55 8.86 8.85 18.24
N SER A 56 9.43 8.23 17.21
CA SER A 56 10.37 8.90 16.29
C SER A 56 9.71 10.08 15.57
N VAL A 57 8.48 9.90 15.05
CA VAL A 57 7.72 10.97 14.39
C VAL A 57 7.37 12.10 15.36
N LEU A 58 6.94 11.77 16.58
CA LEU A 58 6.64 12.79 17.61
C LEU A 58 7.88 13.57 18.03
N TRP A 59 9.04 12.90 18.12
CA TRP A 59 10.29 13.50 18.54
C TRP A 59 10.89 14.42 17.47
N THR A 60 10.63 14.12 16.19
CA THR A 60 11.18 14.85 15.04
C THR A 60 10.24 15.94 14.49
N SER A 61 8.99 15.95 14.92
CA SER A 61 8.01 16.96 14.53
C SER A 61 8.28 18.27 15.27
N ASP A 62 8.31 19.38 14.53
CA ASP A 62 8.36 20.72 15.12
C ASP A 62 7.18 20.88 16.08
N GLY A 63 7.45 21.35 17.31
CA GLY A 63 6.53 21.27 18.44
C GLY A 63 5.11 21.82 18.21
N SER A 64 4.89 22.65 17.18
CA SER A 64 3.58 23.13 16.75
C SER A 64 2.69 22.07 16.09
N ASN A 65 3.29 21.10 15.38
CA ASN A 65 2.57 20.07 14.62
C ASN A 65 2.44 18.74 15.36
N VAL A 66 3.14 18.58 16.49
CA VAL A 66 3.07 17.38 17.36
C VAL A 66 1.62 17.06 17.78
N PRO A 67 0.78 18.02 18.22
CA PRO A 67 -0.60 17.70 18.60
C PRO A 67 -1.44 17.21 17.42
N LEU A 68 -1.25 17.80 16.23
CA LEU A 68 -1.96 17.39 15.01
C LEU A 68 -1.55 15.97 14.60
N ALA A 69 -0.25 15.66 14.62
CA ALA A 69 0.27 14.34 14.32
C ALA A 69 -0.31 13.28 15.29
N ILE A 70 -0.37 13.59 16.59
CA ILE A 70 -0.99 12.70 17.59
C ILE A 70 -2.47 12.47 17.27
N VAL A 71 -3.25 13.52 16.99
CA VAL A 71 -4.67 13.39 16.66
C VAL A 71 -4.88 12.57 15.40
N MET A 72 -4.09 12.80 14.34
CA MET A 72 -4.18 12.03 13.10
C MET A 72 -3.86 10.55 13.32
N VAL A 73 -2.85 10.24 14.13
CA VAL A 73 -2.50 8.86 14.48
C VAL A 73 -3.59 8.20 15.31
N LEU A 74 -4.12 8.88 16.33
CA LEU A 74 -5.20 8.36 17.15
C LEU A 74 -6.46 8.11 16.33
N LEU A 75 -6.83 9.04 15.44
CA LEU A 75 -7.94 8.85 14.50
C LEU A 75 -7.72 7.64 13.60
N GLY A 76 -6.50 7.44 13.07
CA GLY A 76 -6.15 6.25 12.30
C GLY A 76 -6.28 4.95 13.10
N ILE A 77 -5.75 4.92 14.33
CA ILE A 77 -5.81 3.77 15.25
C ILE A 77 -7.25 3.44 15.63
N VAL A 78 -8.15 4.43 15.75
CA VAL A 78 -9.56 4.22 16.09
C VAL A 78 -10.38 3.81 14.86
N ALA A 79 -10.13 4.43 13.70
CA ALA A 79 -10.87 4.16 12.46
C ALA A 79 -10.58 2.78 11.85
N ALA A 80 -9.33 2.29 11.94
CA ALA A 80 -8.92 0.99 11.40
C ALA A 80 -9.66 -0.22 12.03
N PRO A 81 -9.80 -0.34 13.37
CA PRO A 81 -10.56 -1.42 13.99
C PRO A 81 -12.07 -1.22 13.85
N LEU A 82 -12.60 0.01 13.81
CA LEU A 82 -14.03 0.25 13.61
C LEU A 82 -14.50 -0.21 12.23
N SER A 83 -13.72 0.08 11.18
CA SER A 83 -14.00 -0.36 9.81
C SER A 83 -13.91 -1.89 9.62
N SER A 84 -13.09 -2.58 10.43
CA SER A 84 -13.01 -4.05 10.41
C SER A 84 -14.06 -4.74 11.29
N ARG A 85 -14.41 -4.17 12.45
CA ARG A 85 -15.39 -4.72 13.41
C ARG A 85 -16.84 -4.59 12.96
N TYR A 86 -17.19 -3.54 12.21
CA TYR A 86 -18.53 -3.39 11.64
C TYR A 86 -18.93 -4.58 10.75
N ARG A 87 -17.94 -5.33 10.23
CA ARG A 87 -18.14 -6.48 9.35
C ARG A 87 -18.26 -7.81 10.10
N SER A 88 -17.52 -8.02 11.20
CA SER A 88 -17.57 -9.29 11.94
C SER A 88 -18.96 -9.58 12.54
N SER A 89 -19.70 -8.53 12.90
CA SER A 89 -21.06 -8.66 13.41
C SER A 89 -22.10 -8.88 12.31
N ARG A 90 -22.01 -8.20 11.16
CA ARG A 90 -23.06 -8.25 10.12
C ARG A 90 -22.98 -9.48 9.21
N TYR A 91 -21.79 -10.07 9.07
CA TYR A 91 -21.56 -11.18 8.13
C TYR A 91 -21.74 -12.56 8.77
N ARG A 92 -21.59 -12.69 10.10
CA ARG A 92 -21.89 -13.93 10.84
C ARG A 92 -23.36 -14.33 10.72
N ASP A 93 -24.24 -13.35 10.52
CA ASP A 93 -25.69 -13.55 10.51
C ASP A 93 -26.29 -13.73 9.11
N ALA A 94 -25.58 -13.37 8.02
CA ALA A 94 -26.19 -13.20 6.70
C ALA A 94 -25.89 -14.32 5.67
N ARG A 95 -24.80 -15.07 5.79
CA ARG A 95 -24.46 -16.14 4.82
C ARG A 95 -23.87 -17.33 5.56
N GLY A 96 -24.61 -18.44 5.60
CA GLY A 96 -24.16 -19.78 6.05
C GLY A 96 -23.03 -20.36 5.19
N SER A 97 -21.98 -19.58 5.02
CA SER A 97 -20.84 -19.80 4.14
C SER A 97 -19.74 -20.52 4.92
N SER A 98 -19.06 -21.46 4.25
CA SER A 98 -17.98 -22.25 4.84
C SER A 98 -16.94 -21.34 5.52
N PRO A 99 -16.49 -21.66 6.75
CA PRO A 99 -15.63 -20.78 7.57
C PRO A 99 -14.30 -20.38 6.90
N GLN A 100 -13.84 -21.12 5.91
CA GLN A 100 -12.60 -20.85 5.18
C GLN A 100 -12.75 -19.74 4.11
N ARG A 101 -13.96 -19.59 3.55
CA ARG A 101 -14.27 -18.56 2.54
C ARG A 101 -14.44 -17.19 3.18
N THR A 102 -15.13 -17.13 4.32
CA THR A 102 -15.31 -15.92 5.13
C THR A 102 -13.98 -15.39 5.67
N LEU A 103 -13.06 -16.27 6.08
CA LEU A 103 -11.72 -15.88 6.51
C LEU A 103 -10.92 -15.20 5.39
N ARG A 104 -10.94 -15.78 4.17
CA ARG A 104 -10.22 -15.24 3.01
C ARG A 104 -10.79 -13.88 2.55
N GLU A 105 -12.11 -13.74 2.52
CA GLU A 105 -12.79 -12.47 2.22
C GLU A 105 -12.50 -11.40 3.29
N GLY A 106 -12.36 -11.80 4.55
CA GLY A 106 -11.93 -10.95 5.67
C GLY A 106 -10.52 -10.39 5.46
N ILE A 107 -9.56 -11.28 5.16
CA ILE A 107 -8.15 -10.90 4.93
C ILE A 107 -8.01 -9.98 3.72
N LEU A 108 -8.70 -10.28 2.60
CA LEU A 108 -8.63 -9.45 1.39
C LEU A 108 -9.23 -8.05 1.60
N SER A 109 -10.31 -7.94 2.38
CA SER A 109 -10.88 -6.64 2.73
C SER A 109 -10.00 -5.85 3.69
N GLY A 110 -9.30 -6.52 4.62
CA GLY A 110 -8.31 -5.87 5.47
C GLY A 110 -7.12 -5.35 4.64
N LEU A 111 -6.63 -6.18 3.72
CA LEU A 111 -5.54 -5.80 2.81
C LEU A 111 -5.94 -4.64 1.89
N SER A 112 -7.18 -4.60 1.40
CA SER A 112 -7.67 -3.47 0.61
C SER A 112 -7.76 -2.19 1.44
N LEU A 113 -8.19 -2.24 2.70
CA LEU A 113 -8.17 -1.09 3.62
C LEU A 113 -6.76 -0.56 3.85
N ILE A 114 -5.79 -1.46 4.07
CA ILE A 114 -4.37 -1.09 4.18
C ILE A 114 -3.90 -0.44 2.88
N THR A 115 -4.26 -0.99 1.72
CA THR A 115 -3.91 -0.47 0.39
C THR A 115 -4.49 0.93 0.15
N ILE A 116 -5.72 1.19 0.60
CA ILE A 116 -6.35 2.52 0.57
C ILE A 116 -5.53 3.50 1.39
N GLY A 117 -5.30 3.19 2.68
CA GLY A 117 -4.60 4.09 3.59
C GLY A 117 -3.17 4.40 3.13
N THR A 118 -2.41 3.35 2.79
CA THR A 118 -1.03 3.49 2.31
C THR A 118 -0.94 4.19 0.96
N GLY A 119 -1.85 3.93 0.02
CA GLY A 119 -1.92 4.65 -1.25
C GLY A 119 -2.17 6.15 -1.04
N LEU A 120 -3.10 6.49 -0.15
CA LEU A 120 -3.39 7.89 0.21
C LEU A 120 -2.18 8.56 0.89
N SER A 121 -1.53 7.89 1.85
CA SER A 121 -0.32 8.42 2.49
C SER A 121 0.80 8.68 1.49
N VAL A 122 1.06 7.76 0.56
CA VAL A 122 2.09 7.92 -0.48
C VAL A 122 1.75 9.07 -1.42
N ALA A 123 0.46 9.23 -1.79
CA ALA A 123 0.03 10.34 -2.63
C ALA A 123 0.25 11.70 -1.94
N LEU A 124 -0.14 11.78 -0.66
CA LEU A 124 0.05 12.99 0.14
C LEU A 124 1.54 13.31 0.32
N LEU A 125 2.40 12.32 0.57
CA LEU A 125 3.85 12.53 0.64
C LEU A 125 4.44 13.04 -0.67
N GLY A 126 3.94 12.55 -1.82
CA GLY A 126 4.32 13.07 -3.13
C GLY A 126 3.95 14.54 -3.31
N LEU A 127 2.72 14.90 -2.91
CA LEU A 127 2.21 16.27 -2.95
C LEU A 127 2.94 17.21 -2.01
N THR A 128 3.16 16.84 -0.75
CA THR A 128 3.92 17.66 0.20
C THR A 128 5.35 17.85 -0.30
N GLY A 129 5.97 16.80 -0.84
CA GLY A 129 7.29 16.90 -1.49
C GLY A 129 7.31 17.91 -2.64
N TRP A 130 6.20 18.07 -3.37
CA TRP A 130 6.09 19.05 -4.45
C TRP A 130 5.86 20.49 -3.97
N PHE A 131 5.04 20.69 -2.94
CA PHE A 131 4.63 22.03 -2.49
C PHE A 131 5.53 22.65 -1.42
N ASP A 132 6.18 21.85 -0.55
CA ASP A 132 6.98 22.35 0.57
C ASP A 132 8.44 22.63 0.20
N MET A 133 8.92 22.16 -0.94
CA MET A 133 10.30 22.43 -1.36
C MET A 133 10.41 23.76 -2.11
N ASP A 134 11.32 24.61 -1.65
CA ASP A 134 11.69 25.85 -2.33
C ASP A 134 12.01 25.57 -3.81
N ARG A 135 11.50 26.43 -4.70
CA ARG A 135 11.67 26.32 -6.16
C ARG A 135 13.13 26.17 -6.59
N ASP A 136 14.06 26.69 -5.80
CA ASP A 136 15.50 26.67 -6.07
C ASP A 136 16.19 25.37 -5.60
N ALA A 137 15.58 24.60 -4.70
CA ALA A 137 16.06 23.29 -4.23
C ALA A 137 15.46 22.11 -5.03
N PHE A 138 14.58 22.41 -5.99
CA PHE A 138 13.76 21.41 -6.67
C PHE A 138 14.52 20.72 -7.82
N THR A 139 15.42 19.79 -7.47
CA THR A 139 16.20 19.00 -8.43
C THR A 139 15.32 17.99 -9.18
N TRP A 140 15.74 17.60 -10.38
CA TRP A 140 14.95 16.75 -11.31
C TRP A 140 14.46 15.44 -10.69
N ASP A 141 15.31 14.81 -9.89
CA ASP A 141 15.09 13.60 -9.12
C ASP A 141 13.97 13.74 -8.08
N ILE A 142 13.92 14.87 -7.36
CA ILE A 142 12.84 15.16 -6.41
C ILE A 142 11.50 15.29 -7.13
N ARG A 143 11.48 16.01 -8.27
CA ARG A 143 10.26 16.19 -9.08
C ARG A 143 9.70 14.85 -9.55
N LEU A 144 10.59 14.00 -10.06
CA LEU A 144 10.24 12.68 -10.56
C LEU A 144 9.64 11.82 -9.43
N VAL A 145 10.26 11.84 -8.25
CA VAL A 145 9.76 11.08 -7.09
C VAL A 145 8.43 11.63 -6.57
N SER A 146 8.24 12.94 -6.51
CA SER A 146 6.96 13.55 -6.12
C SER A 146 5.83 13.17 -7.07
N VAL A 147 6.03 13.36 -8.37
CA VAL A 147 5.02 13.05 -9.40
C VAL A 147 4.72 11.55 -9.46
N SER A 148 5.76 10.70 -9.40
CA SER A 148 5.57 9.25 -9.43
C SER A 148 4.89 8.73 -8.18
N SER A 149 5.21 9.28 -7.00
CA SER A 149 4.57 8.90 -5.73
C SER A 149 3.11 9.33 -5.70
N GLU A 150 2.78 10.53 -6.20
CA GLU A 150 1.40 10.96 -6.36
C GLU A 150 0.63 10.00 -7.28
N PHE A 151 1.15 9.74 -8.48
CA PHE A 151 0.49 8.85 -9.45
C PHE A 151 0.27 7.44 -8.88
N ILE A 152 1.32 6.83 -8.32
CA ILE A 152 1.25 5.48 -7.74
C ILE A 152 0.29 5.45 -6.55
N GLY A 153 0.35 6.47 -5.68
CA GLY A 153 -0.47 6.58 -4.49
C GLY A 153 -1.96 6.69 -4.83
N VAL A 154 -2.33 7.63 -5.73
CA VAL A 154 -3.71 7.85 -6.15
C VAL A 154 -4.27 6.63 -6.89
N TRP A 155 -3.48 6.06 -7.82
CA TRP A 155 -3.89 4.85 -8.54
C TRP A 155 -4.15 3.68 -7.58
N THR A 156 -3.26 3.50 -6.61
CA THR A 156 -3.37 2.42 -5.63
C THR A 156 -4.51 2.63 -4.64
N PHE A 157 -4.72 3.87 -4.20
CA PHE A 157 -5.88 4.27 -3.39
C PHE A 157 -7.19 3.91 -4.09
N ALA A 158 -7.37 4.35 -5.33
CA ALA A 158 -8.60 4.10 -6.10
C ALA A 158 -8.82 2.61 -6.35
N ALA A 159 -7.77 1.87 -6.72
CA ALA A 159 -7.86 0.43 -6.91
C ALA A 159 -8.23 -0.30 -5.61
N GLY A 160 -7.61 0.08 -4.49
CA GLY A 160 -7.92 -0.46 -3.16
C GLY A 160 -9.36 -0.17 -2.74
N LEU A 161 -9.85 1.05 -2.97
CA LEU A 161 -11.20 1.47 -2.63
C LEU A 161 -12.25 0.69 -3.43
N MET A 162 -12.05 0.58 -4.74
CA MET A 162 -12.97 -0.12 -5.62
C MET A 162 -12.99 -1.63 -5.33
N LEU A 163 -11.83 -2.23 -5.02
CA LEU A 163 -11.77 -3.61 -4.56
C LEU A 163 -12.45 -3.78 -3.20
N TRP A 164 -12.26 -2.85 -2.27
CA TRP A 164 -12.94 -2.88 -0.98
C TRP A 164 -14.47 -2.80 -1.15
N LEU A 165 -14.96 -1.87 -1.98
CA LEU A 165 -16.39 -1.74 -2.27
C LEU A 165 -16.99 -3.02 -2.88
N ARG A 166 -16.25 -3.66 -3.81
CA ARG A 166 -16.67 -4.94 -4.41
C ARG A 166 -16.64 -6.11 -3.41
N LEU A 167 -15.62 -6.19 -2.57
CA LEU A 167 -15.50 -7.22 -1.53
C LEU A 167 -16.53 -7.04 -0.41
N ASN A 168 -17.12 -5.86 -0.28
CA ASN A 168 -18.17 -5.53 0.68
C ASN A 168 -19.57 -5.44 0.04
N ASP A 169 -19.75 -6.00 -1.16
CA ASP A 169 -21.04 -6.06 -1.88
C ASP A 169 -21.70 -4.69 -2.15
N TYR A 170 -20.96 -3.58 -2.04
CA TYR A 170 -21.45 -2.24 -2.41
C TYR A 170 -21.46 -2.00 -3.92
N LEU A 171 -20.73 -2.82 -4.68
CA LEU A 171 -20.67 -2.77 -6.13
C LEU A 171 -20.92 -4.16 -6.74
N PRO A 172 -21.65 -4.25 -7.86
CA PRO A 172 -21.93 -5.51 -8.51
C PRO A 172 -20.65 -6.17 -9.05
N GLN A 173 -20.63 -7.49 -9.05
CA GLN A 173 -19.54 -8.26 -9.63
C GLN A 173 -19.64 -8.25 -11.16
N SER A 174 -19.01 -7.26 -11.80
CA SER A 174 -18.91 -7.20 -13.26
C SER A 174 -17.69 -7.98 -13.77
N SER A 175 -17.82 -8.58 -14.95
CA SER A 175 -16.71 -9.18 -15.70
C SER A 175 -16.11 -8.15 -16.66
N PRO A 176 -14.78 -8.15 -16.86
CA PRO A 176 -14.13 -7.15 -17.70
C PRO A 176 -14.64 -7.20 -19.15
N GLY A 177 -15.10 -6.05 -19.66
CA GLY A 177 -15.41 -5.90 -21.09
C GLY A 177 -14.15 -5.98 -21.95
N ARG A 178 -14.27 -6.51 -23.18
CA ARG A 178 -13.14 -6.67 -24.12
C ARG A 178 -12.42 -5.34 -24.45
N ASN A 179 -13.16 -4.23 -24.44
CA ASN A 179 -12.62 -2.88 -24.68
C ASN A 179 -12.01 -2.22 -23.43
N GLN A 180 -12.37 -2.67 -22.22
CA GLN A 180 -11.93 -2.06 -20.97
C GLN A 180 -10.41 -2.14 -20.77
N LYS A 181 -9.77 -3.22 -21.22
CA LYS A 181 -8.31 -3.37 -21.17
C LYS A 181 -7.59 -2.38 -22.10
N ARG A 182 -8.16 -2.11 -23.28
CA ARG A 182 -7.58 -1.16 -24.25
C ARG A 182 -7.70 0.26 -23.74
N VAL A 183 -8.86 0.63 -23.22
CA VAL A 183 -9.10 1.93 -22.60
C VAL A 183 -8.19 2.12 -21.39
N GLY A 184 -8.09 1.13 -20.49
CA GLY A 184 -7.18 1.21 -19.35
C GLY A 184 -5.71 1.39 -19.75
N LEU A 185 -5.26 0.73 -20.82
CA LEU A 185 -3.90 0.92 -21.34
C LEU A 185 -3.69 2.30 -21.95
N ALA A 186 -4.69 2.84 -22.65
CA ALA A 186 -4.63 4.20 -23.19
C ALA A 186 -4.59 5.26 -22.08
N VAL A 187 -5.42 5.12 -21.04
CA VAL A 187 -5.43 6.00 -19.87
C VAL A 187 -4.09 5.92 -19.13
N LEU A 188 -3.52 4.72 -18.94
CA LEU A 188 -2.20 4.55 -18.35
C LEU A 188 -1.11 5.24 -19.19
N ALA A 189 -1.11 5.04 -20.51
CA ALA A 189 -0.12 5.67 -21.38
C ALA A 189 -0.22 7.19 -21.32
N LEU A 190 -1.43 7.74 -21.35
CA LEU A 190 -1.68 9.17 -21.21
C LEU A 190 -1.18 9.70 -19.87
N ALA A 191 -1.50 9.02 -18.76
CA ALA A 191 -1.06 9.41 -17.43
C ALA A 191 0.47 9.43 -17.32
N VAL A 192 1.15 8.41 -17.85
CA VAL A 192 2.63 8.34 -17.86
C VAL A 192 3.24 9.49 -18.66
N VAL A 193 2.68 9.81 -19.83
CA VAL A 193 3.15 10.94 -20.66
C VAL A 193 2.97 12.26 -19.92
N LEU A 194 1.80 12.49 -19.31
CA LEU A 194 1.52 13.72 -18.55
C LEU A 194 2.40 13.83 -17.30
N SER A 195 2.68 12.72 -16.60
CA SER A 195 3.66 12.68 -15.51
C SER A 195 5.07 13.00 -15.99
N GLY A 196 5.47 12.53 -17.18
CA GLY A 196 6.76 12.91 -17.77
C GLY A 196 6.82 14.41 -18.08
N LEU A 197 5.73 14.97 -18.62
CA LEU A 197 5.64 16.39 -18.92
C LEU A 197 5.65 17.27 -17.66
N SER A 198 5.03 16.85 -16.56
CA SER A 198 5.07 17.61 -15.31
C SER A 198 6.48 17.68 -14.72
N VAL A 199 7.31 16.65 -14.90
CA VAL A 199 8.71 16.67 -14.49
C VAL A 199 9.55 17.61 -15.37
N LEU A 200 9.32 17.59 -16.70
CA LEU A 200 10.07 18.40 -17.65
C LEU A 200 9.67 19.88 -17.64
N PHE A 201 8.39 20.18 -17.39
CA PHE A 201 7.83 21.53 -17.44
C PHE A 201 7.24 21.93 -16.07
N PRO A 202 8.07 22.30 -15.09
CA PRO A 202 7.64 22.60 -13.71
C PRO A 202 6.62 23.73 -13.61
N ALA A 203 6.64 24.68 -14.55
CA ALA A 203 5.71 25.80 -14.58
C ALA A 203 4.24 25.37 -14.74
N TYR A 204 3.99 24.21 -15.37
CA TYR A 204 2.63 23.67 -15.60
C TYR A 204 2.35 22.43 -14.76
N ALA A 205 3.32 21.99 -13.96
CA ALA A 205 3.28 20.71 -13.30
C ALA A 205 2.13 20.56 -12.32
N SER A 206 1.77 21.59 -11.55
CA SER A 206 0.61 21.53 -10.65
C SER A 206 -0.70 21.23 -11.39
N ALA A 207 -0.93 21.86 -12.54
CA ALA A 207 -2.12 21.59 -13.34
C ALA A 207 -2.07 20.18 -13.96
N LEU A 208 -0.90 19.77 -14.47
CA LEU A 208 -0.70 18.43 -15.02
C LEU A 208 -0.86 17.33 -13.95
N MET A 209 -0.37 17.54 -12.74
CA MET A 209 -0.50 16.64 -11.59
C MET A 209 -1.98 16.44 -11.22
N ILE A 210 -2.79 17.50 -11.19
CA ILE A 210 -4.24 17.38 -10.99
C ILE A 210 -4.88 16.49 -12.07
N VAL A 211 -4.53 16.71 -13.34
CA VAL A 211 -5.06 15.89 -14.45
C VAL A 211 -4.60 14.44 -14.31
N VAL A 212 -3.34 14.20 -13.97
CA VAL A 212 -2.78 12.88 -13.71
C VAL A 212 -3.48 12.20 -12.54
N ALA A 213 -3.79 12.92 -11.46
CA ALA A 213 -4.53 12.40 -10.32
C ALA A 213 -5.94 11.94 -10.73
N VAL A 214 -6.66 12.73 -11.53
CA VAL A 214 -7.97 12.34 -12.08
C VAL A 214 -7.84 11.07 -12.94
N LEU A 215 -6.87 11.02 -13.85
CA LEU A 215 -6.62 9.83 -14.68
C LEU A 215 -6.22 8.61 -13.84
N ALA A 216 -5.47 8.80 -12.75
CA ALA A 216 -5.07 7.74 -11.83
C ALA A 216 -6.27 7.19 -11.05
N LEU A 217 -7.21 8.06 -10.63
CA LEU A 217 -8.47 7.64 -10.03
C LEU A 217 -9.30 6.79 -11.02
N GLU A 218 -9.44 7.26 -12.26
CA GLU A 218 -10.12 6.51 -13.32
C GLU A 218 -9.44 5.17 -13.61
N LEU A 219 -8.12 5.17 -13.70
CA LEU A 219 -7.32 3.97 -13.93
C LEU A 219 -7.47 2.96 -12.79
N GLY A 220 -7.54 3.43 -11.53
CA GLY A 220 -7.81 2.59 -10.36
C GLY A 220 -9.21 1.99 -10.38
N ALA A 221 -10.21 2.76 -10.83
CA ALA A 221 -11.55 2.24 -11.04
C ALA A 221 -11.59 1.18 -12.15
N LEU A 222 -10.95 1.47 -13.30
CA LEU A 222 -10.89 0.55 -14.43
C LEU A 222 -10.13 -0.74 -14.10
N SER A 223 -9.03 -0.64 -13.35
CA SER A 223 -8.22 -1.79 -12.92
C SER A 223 -8.97 -2.67 -11.93
N ALA A 224 -9.68 -2.07 -10.97
CA ALA A 224 -10.43 -2.82 -9.96
C ALA A 224 -11.72 -3.43 -10.51
N LEU A 225 -12.45 -2.74 -11.40
CA LEU A 225 -13.67 -3.26 -12.03
C LEU A 225 -13.37 -4.36 -13.05
N GLY A 226 -12.20 -4.34 -13.67
CA GLY A 226 -11.80 -5.30 -14.70
C GLY A 226 -11.26 -6.64 -14.18
N VAL A 227 -11.32 -6.89 -12.88
CA VAL A 227 -10.66 -8.04 -12.24
C VAL A 227 -11.69 -9.05 -11.73
N ALA A 228 -11.54 -10.31 -12.13
CA ALA A 228 -12.30 -11.41 -11.54
C ALA A 228 -11.89 -11.64 -10.09
N GLU A 229 -12.83 -12.06 -9.22
CA GLU A 229 -12.61 -12.30 -7.79
C GLU A 229 -11.39 -13.19 -7.50
N THR A 230 -11.13 -14.17 -8.40
CA THR A 230 -9.98 -15.08 -8.33
C THR A 230 -8.62 -14.39 -8.46
N ARG A 231 -8.56 -13.17 -9.01
CA ARG A 231 -7.34 -12.41 -9.27
C ARG A 231 -7.15 -11.22 -8.33
N VAL A 232 -8.09 -10.93 -7.44
CA VAL A 232 -8.03 -9.79 -6.50
C VAL A 232 -6.75 -9.81 -5.65
N ALA A 233 -6.38 -10.97 -5.11
CA ALA A 233 -5.16 -11.14 -4.31
C ALA A 233 -3.88 -10.80 -5.10
N ARG A 234 -3.84 -11.13 -6.40
CA ARG A 234 -2.72 -10.81 -7.28
C ARG A 234 -2.63 -9.30 -7.52
N VAL A 235 -3.77 -8.65 -7.73
CA VAL A 235 -3.84 -7.20 -7.98
C VAL A 235 -3.45 -6.42 -6.73
N LEU A 236 -3.96 -6.80 -5.56
CA LEU A 236 -3.53 -6.23 -4.28
C LEU A 236 -2.02 -6.41 -4.08
N GLY A 237 -1.47 -7.61 -4.35
CA GLY A 237 -0.02 -7.85 -4.26
C GLY A 237 0.81 -7.00 -5.23
N GLN A 238 0.31 -6.72 -6.44
CA GLN A 238 0.97 -5.80 -7.38
C GLN A 238 0.98 -4.36 -6.85
N HIS A 239 -0.16 -3.89 -6.34
CA HIS A 239 -0.28 -2.56 -5.74
C HIS A 239 0.58 -2.41 -4.48
N THR A 240 0.69 -3.46 -3.65
CA THR A 240 1.63 -3.48 -2.51
C THR A 240 3.08 -3.34 -2.99
N GLY A 241 3.46 -4.00 -4.08
CA GLY A 241 4.79 -3.82 -4.68
C GLY A 241 5.04 -2.41 -5.21
N LEU A 242 4.03 -1.78 -5.84
CA LEU A 242 4.12 -0.39 -6.31
C LEU A 242 4.27 0.60 -5.15
N ILE A 243 3.51 0.41 -4.06
CA ILE A 243 3.67 1.20 -2.83
C ILE A 243 5.09 1.03 -2.27
N GLY A 244 5.62 -0.19 -2.20
CA GLY A 244 6.98 -0.44 -1.75
C GLY A 244 8.03 0.31 -2.59
N ALA A 245 7.85 0.33 -3.91
CA ALA A 245 8.72 1.08 -4.81
C ALA A 245 8.64 2.60 -4.56
N ALA A 246 7.43 3.14 -4.37
CA ALA A 246 7.24 4.55 -4.04
C ALA A 246 7.87 4.92 -2.70
N ILE A 247 7.73 4.08 -1.66
CA ILE A 247 8.39 4.27 -0.37
C ILE A 247 9.91 4.27 -0.50
N ALA A 248 10.48 3.37 -1.32
CA ALA A 248 11.91 3.34 -1.56
C ALA A 248 12.42 4.60 -2.28
N MET A 249 11.66 5.09 -3.28
CA MET A 249 11.97 6.33 -3.98
C MET A 249 11.89 7.56 -3.05
N LEU A 250 10.89 7.62 -2.18
CA LEU A 250 10.80 8.63 -1.14
C LEU A 250 11.98 8.54 -0.15
N GLY A 251 12.39 7.33 0.22
CA GLY A 251 13.59 7.09 1.04
C GLY A 251 14.87 7.61 0.40
N TYR A 252 15.01 7.49 -0.93
CA TYR A 252 16.12 8.09 -1.66
C TYR A 252 16.12 9.62 -1.56
N VAL A 253 14.98 10.27 -1.84
CA VAL A 253 14.86 11.74 -1.77
C VAL A 253 15.07 12.29 -0.37
N GLN A 254 14.58 11.58 0.65
CA GLN A 254 14.72 11.98 2.05
C GLN A 254 16.06 11.54 2.68
N ALA A 255 16.94 10.90 1.90
CA ALA A 255 18.18 10.29 2.37
C ALA A 255 17.97 9.39 3.61
N SER A 256 16.87 8.64 3.64
CA SER A 256 16.53 7.69 4.70
C SER A 256 16.79 6.26 4.26
N LEU A 257 17.81 5.65 4.85
CA LEU A 257 18.13 4.23 4.66
C LEU A 257 17.03 3.31 5.22
N PHE A 258 16.30 3.76 6.25
CA PHE A 258 15.16 3.02 6.78
C PHE A 258 14.03 2.89 5.74
N LEU A 259 13.59 4.00 5.15
CA LEU A 259 12.54 3.95 4.12
C LEU A 259 12.98 3.19 2.88
N LEU A 260 14.25 3.34 2.49
CA LEU A 260 14.82 2.62 1.34
C LEU A 260 14.83 1.10 1.58
N SER A 261 15.25 0.65 2.78
CA SER A 261 15.25 -0.77 3.15
C SER A 261 13.84 -1.35 3.31
N MET A 262 12.92 -0.61 3.95
CA MET A 262 11.52 -1.02 4.08
C MET A 262 10.82 -1.12 2.72
N GLY A 263 10.98 -0.11 1.85
CA GLY A 263 10.42 -0.13 0.51
C GLY A 263 10.97 -1.31 -0.31
N GLY A 264 12.28 -1.54 -0.26
CA GLY A 264 12.93 -2.69 -0.89
C GLY A 264 12.41 -4.04 -0.39
N LEU A 265 12.22 -4.18 0.92
CA LEU A 265 11.65 -5.39 1.53
C LEU A 265 10.22 -5.65 1.05
N ILE A 266 9.38 -4.61 0.98
CA ILE A 266 8.00 -4.71 0.50
C ILE A 266 7.97 -5.14 -0.98
N VAL A 267 8.84 -4.56 -1.82
CA VAL A 267 8.98 -4.95 -3.23
C VAL A 267 9.41 -6.41 -3.36
N ALA A 268 10.44 -6.82 -2.61
CA ALA A 268 10.93 -8.19 -2.63
C ALA A 268 9.86 -9.19 -2.19
N ALA A 269 9.12 -8.88 -1.13
CA ALA A 269 8.00 -9.69 -0.64
C ALA A 269 6.88 -9.79 -1.68
N ALA A 270 6.51 -8.69 -2.34
CA ALA A 270 5.51 -8.67 -3.39
C ALA A 270 5.92 -9.53 -4.61
N ILE A 271 7.18 -9.43 -5.04
CA ILE A 271 7.72 -10.26 -6.14
C ILE A 271 7.69 -11.74 -5.75
N HIS A 272 8.13 -12.08 -4.54
CA HIS A 272 8.14 -13.46 -4.05
C HIS A 272 6.71 -14.03 -4.00
N TYR A 273 5.75 -13.26 -3.49
CA TYR A 273 4.32 -13.63 -3.47
C TYR A 273 3.76 -13.86 -4.87
N LEU A 274 4.03 -12.95 -5.81
CA LEU A 274 3.55 -13.06 -7.19
C LEU A 274 4.17 -14.25 -7.92
N ARG A 275 5.46 -14.53 -7.71
CA ARG A 275 6.15 -15.71 -8.26
C ARG A 275 5.58 -17.01 -7.71
N GLY A 276 5.38 -17.11 -6.38
CA GLY A 276 4.78 -18.27 -5.73
C GLY A 276 3.35 -18.54 -6.22
N ALA A 277 2.53 -17.49 -6.37
CA ALA A 277 1.18 -17.61 -6.91
C ALA A 277 1.17 -18.06 -8.39
N MET A 278 2.17 -17.67 -9.19
CA MET A 278 2.31 -18.14 -10.57
C MET A 278 2.71 -19.62 -10.64
N ALA A 279 3.65 -20.07 -9.80
CA ALA A 279 4.07 -21.47 -9.74
C ALA A 279 2.92 -22.41 -9.32
N PHE A 280 2.11 -22.02 -8.33
CA PHE A 280 0.96 -22.80 -7.88
C PHE A 280 -0.12 -22.95 -8.97
N ASN A 281 -0.41 -21.87 -9.69
CA ASN A 281 -1.39 -21.90 -10.78
C ASN A 281 -0.93 -22.75 -11.98
N GLN A 282 0.37 -22.77 -12.28
CA GLN A 282 0.95 -23.64 -13.31
C GLN A 282 0.86 -25.12 -12.90
N ALA A 283 1.16 -25.45 -11.65
CA ALA A 283 1.04 -26.82 -11.14
C ALA A 283 -0.42 -27.32 -11.14
N ARG A 284 -1.38 -26.44 -10.83
CA ARG A 284 -2.82 -26.78 -10.88
C ARG A 284 -3.31 -27.04 -12.30
N ARG A 285 -2.89 -26.23 -13.28
CA ARG A 285 -3.24 -26.45 -14.71
C ARG A 285 -2.73 -27.79 -15.23
N ARG A 286 -1.49 -28.15 -14.89
CA ARG A 286 -0.92 -29.46 -15.25
C ARG A 286 -1.68 -30.65 -14.65
N ARG A 287 -2.44 -30.47 -13.56
CA ARG A 287 -3.27 -31.53 -12.96
C ARG A 287 -4.68 -31.62 -13.53
N THR A 288 -5.16 -30.59 -14.22
CA THR A 288 -6.50 -30.58 -14.86
C THR A 288 -6.47 -30.99 -16.32
N ASP A 289 -5.27 -31.17 -16.88
CA ASP A 289 -5.04 -31.62 -18.26
C ASP A 289 -4.78 -33.15 -18.35
N PHE A 290 -5.10 -33.89 -17.28
CA PHE A 290 -5.17 -35.35 -17.20
C PHE A 290 -6.59 -35.77 -16.79
#